data_AF-A0AAE0AQZ3-F1
#
_entry.id   AF-A0AAE0AQZ3-F1
#
_cell.length_a   1.000
_cell.length_b   1.000
_cell.length_c   1.000
_cell.angle_alpha   90.00
_cell.angle_beta   90.00
_cell.angle_gamma   90.00
#
_symmetry.space_group_name_H-M   'P 1'
#
loop_
_entity.id
_entity.type
_entity.pdbx_description
1 polymer ?
#
loop_
_entity_poly.entity_id
_entity_poly.type
_entity_poly.pdbx_seq_one_letter_code
_entity_poly.pdbx_strand_id
1 'polypeptide(L)'
;MSGYLGPYNGERYHITDFSRDRQPTCPQEVFNQAHSSFLRVIECTFGVWKKMLKILKTMPNFSFNKQVKIVIATMTVHNYIKRHAQRDHHFEEGKNYWDEETEEVMDTKEESYETNGPIA
;
A
#
# COMPACT_ATOMS: atom_id res chain seq x y z
N MET A 1 19.51 -6.67 -17.21
CA MET A 1 18.09 -7.00 -16.99
C MET A 1 17.38 -5.72 -16.62
N SER A 2 16.51 -5.22 -17.49
CA SER A 2 15.58 -4.13 -17.13
C SER A 2 14.42 -4.77 -16.40
N GLY A 3 14.22 -4.45 -15.12
CA GLY A 3 13.41 -5.28 -14.22
C GLY A 3 12.72 -4.53 -13.10
N TYR A 4 12.11 -3.39 -13.40
CA TYR A 4 11.07 -2.75 -12.59
C TYR A 4 10.45 -1.61 -13.41
N LEU A 5 9.14 -1.64 -13.62
CA LEU A 5 8.43 -0.57 -14.31
C LEU A 5 7.85 0.38 -13.25
N GLY A 6 8.66 1.36 -12.86
CA GLY A 6 8.27 2.40 -11.91
C GLY A 6 7.31 3.43 -12.53
N PRO A 7 6.72 4.30 -11.71
CA PRO A 7 5.81 5.35 -12.19
C PRO A 7 6.51 6.33 -13.14
N TYR A 8 5.71 6.92 -14.03
CA TYR A 8 6.14 8.00 -14.91
C TYR A 8 6.25 9.30 -14.10
N ASN A 9 7.42 9.93 -14.15
CA ASN A 9 7.68 11.21 -13.47
C ASN A 9 7.02 12.37 -14.22
N GLY A 10 6.57 13.40 -13.48
CA GLY A 10 6.00 14.63 -14.05
C GLY A 10 4.48 14.56 -14.32
N GLU A 11 3.86 13.41 -14.08
CA GLU A 11 2.42 13.19 -14.23
C GLU A 11 1.80 12.87 -12.87
N ARG A 12 0.48 13.04 -12.75
CA ARG A 12 -0.25 12.72 -11.50
C ARG A 12 -0.05 11.25 -11.12
N TYR A 13 0.02 10.96 -9.83
CA TYR A 13 0.38 9.62 -9.33
C TYR A 13 -0.49 9.15 -8.16
N HIS A 14 -0.86 10.06 -7.25
CA HIS A 14 -1.59 9.68 -6.06
C HIS A 14 -3.02 9.30 -6.43
N ILE A 15 -3.56 8.27 -5.75
CA ILE A 15 -4.93 7.83 -6.05
C ILE A 15 -5.96 8.93 -5.79
N THR A 16 -5.67 9.85 -4.88
CA THR A 16 -6.47 11.04 -4.57
C THR A 16 -6.52 12.04 -5.73
N ASP A 17 -5.47 12.10 -6.54
CA ASP A 17 -5.41 12.91 -7.76
C ASP A 17 -6.46 12.47 -8.79
N PHE A 18 -6.91 11.21 -8.71
CA PHE A 18 -7.83 10.56 -9.65
C PHE A 18 -9.20 10.31 -9.02
N SER A 19 -9.91 11.40 -8.75
CA SER A 19 -11.31 11.37 -8.33
C SER A 19 -12.25 11.08 -9.51
N ARG A 20 -13.54 10.79 -9.25
CA ARG A 20 -14.56 10.54 -10.30
C ARG A 20 -14.60 11.65 -11.38
N ASP A 21 -14.32 12.89 -10.97
CA ASP A 21 -14.33 14.07 -11.83
C ASP A 21 -12.94 14.41 -12.44
N ARG A 22 -11.89 13.67 -12.09
CA ARG A 22 -10.50 13.89 -12.52
C ARG A 22 -9.92 12.63 -13.14
N GLN A 23 -10.49 12.21 -14.27
CA GLN A 23 -10.00 11.04 -14.99
C GLN A 23 -8.60 11.30 -15.57
N PRO A 24 -7.76 10.27 -15.72
CA PRO A 24 -6.49 10.37 -16.41
C PRO A 24 -6.66 10.97 -17.80
N THR A 25 -5.79 11.91 -18.15
CA THR A 25 -5.80 12.61 -19.43
C THR A 25 -4.78 12.06 -20.42
N CYS A 26 -3.74 11.38 -19.93
CA CYS A 26 -2.68 10.81 -20.75
C CYS A 26 -2.42 9.33 -20.42
N PRO A 27 -1.84 8.54 -21.35
CA PRO A 27 -1.49 7.14 -21.10
C PRO A 27 -0.57 6.94 -19.90
N GLN A 28 0.32 7.90 -19.62
CA GLN A 28 1.22 7.86 -18.46
C GLN A 28 0.45 7.97 -17.13
N GLU A 29 -0.55 8.86 -17.06
CA GLU A 29 -1.44 8.98 -15.91
C GLU A 29 -2.30 7.72 -15.71
N VAL A 30 -2.76 7.08 -16.79
CA VAL A 30 -3.49 5.80 -16.70
C VAL A 30 -2.59 4.72 -16.08
N PHE A 31 -1.33 4.65 -16.51
CA PHE A 31 -0.37 3.73 -15.92
C PHE A 31 -0.11 4.05 -14.44
N ASN A 32 0.15 5.32 -14.12
CA ASN A 32 0.41 5.77 -12.75
C ASN A 32 -0.78 5.50 -11.82
N GLN A 33 -2.01 5.76 -12.26
CA GLN A 33 -3.23 5.46 -11.51
C GLN A 33 -3.37 3.95 -11.26
N ALA A 34 -3.15 3.13 -12.29
CA ALA A 34 -3.22 1.67 -12.14
C ALA A 34 -2.12 1.15 -11.21
N HIS A 35 -0.90 1.69 -11.34
CA HIS A 35 0.24 1.37 -10.49
C HIS A 35 -0.04 1.73 -9.02
N SER A 36 -0.49 2.95 -8.74
CA SER A 36 -0.79 3.40 -7.36
C SER A 36 -2.00 2.68 -6.77
N SER A 37 -3.04 2.38 -7.57
CA SER A 37 -4.18 1.58 -7.13
C SER A 37 -3.77 0.16 -6.73
N PHE A 38 -2.90 -0.47 -7.50
CA PHE A 38 -2.39 -1.81 -7.20
C PHE A 38 -1.49 -1.80 -5.95
N LEU A 39 -0.57 -0.84 -5.85
CA LEU A 39 0.30 -0.71 -4.69
C LEU A 39 -0.50 -0.45 -3.41
N ARG A 40 -1.54 0.38 -3.46
CA ARG A 40 -2.44 0.60 -2.32
C ARG A 40 -3.07 -0.71 -1.82
N VAL A 41 -3.51 -1.58 -2.73
CA VAL A 41 -4.08 -2.88 -2.36
C VAL A 41 -3.03 -3.78 -1.69
N ILE A 42 -1.80 -3.78 -2.21
CA ILE A 42 -0.69 -4.53 -1.60
C ILE A 42 -0.41 -3.99 -0.19
N GLU A 43 -0.15 -2.69 -0.07
CA GLU A 43 0.18 -2.03 1.19
C GLU A 43 -0.90 -2.23 2.23
N CYS A 44 -2.17 -2.03 1.86
CA CYS A 44 -3.33 -2.28 2.73
C CYS A 44 -3.36 -3.74 3.20
N THR A 45 -3.12 -4.70 2.29
CA THR A 45 -3.09 -6.13 2.63
C THR A 45 -1.99 -6.44 3.66
N PHE A 46 -0.78 -5.91 3.46
CA PHE A 46 0.32 -6.06 4.41
C PHE A 46 0.02 -5.38 5.76
N GLY A 47 -0.65 -4.24 5.73
CA GLY A 47 -1.12 -3.52 6.91
C GLY A 47 -2.05 -4.35 7.78
N VAL A 48 -3.13 -4.85 7.19
CA VAL A 48 -4.10 -5.72 7.88
C VAL A 48 -3.43 -6.98 8.40
N TRP A 49 -2.59 -7.60 7.59
CA TRP A 49 -1.85 -8.80 7.97
C TRP A 49 -0.97 -8.59 9.21
N LYS A 50 -0.23 -7.48 9.26
CA LYS A 50 0.59 -7.10 10.44
C LYS A 50 -0.28 -6.77 11.66
N LYS A 51 -1.45 -6.15 11.50
CA LYS A 51 -2.39 -5.82 12.60
C LYS A 51 -3.03 -7.08 13.20
N MET A 52 -3.48 -8.02 12.36
CA MET A 52 -4.14 -9.24 12.83
C MET A 52 -3.20 -10.17 13.61
N LEU A 53 -1.91 -10.19 13.26
CA LEU A 53 -0.98 -11.17 13.79
C LEU A 53 0.09 -10.50 14.65
N LYS A 54 -0.17 -10.42 15.95
CA LYS A 54 0.74 -9.83 16.96
C LYS A 54 2.16 -10.38 16.91
N ILE A 55 2.35 -11.63 16.49
CA ILE A 55 3.68 -12.23 16.32
C ILE A 55 4.56 -11.50 15.29
N LEU A 56 3.94 -10.84 14.29
CA LEU A 56 4.65 -10.04 13.30
C LEU A 56 5.00 -8.65 13.85
N LYS A 57 4.22 -8.13 14.80
CA LYS A 57 4.48 -6.84 15.47
C LYS A 57 5.56 -6.96 16.54
N THR A 58 5.59 -8.09 17.25
CA THR A 58 6.55 -8.37 18.33
C THR A 58 7.23 -9.70 18.05
N MET A 59 8.08 -9.71 17.00
CA MET A 59 8.82 -10.90 16.58
C MET A 59 9.83 -11.29 17.68
N PRO A 60 9.71 -12.47 18.30
CA PRO A 60 10.74 -12.97 19.20
C PRO A 60 12.05 -13.20 18.44
N ASN A 61 13.18 -13.26 19.16
CA ASN A 61 14.51 -13.51 18.58
C ASN A 61 14.66 -14.96 18.06
N PHE A 62 13.95 -15.25 16.97
CA PHE A 62 14.08 -16.47 16.20
C PHE A 62 15.20 -16.33 15.16
N SER A 63 15.82 -17.44 14.78
CA SER A 63 16.73 -17.46 13.64
C SER A 63 16.02 -17.03 12.35
N PHE A 64 16.75 -16.44 11.41
CA PHE A 64 16.18 -15.96 10.14
C PHE A 64 15.31 -17.01 9.42
N ASN A 65 15.79 -18.25 9.34
CA ASN A 65 15.02 -19.36 8.75
C ASN A 65 13.66 -19.61 9.43
N LYS A 66 13.58 -19.42 10.76
CA LYS A 66 12.31 -19.53 11.49
C LYS A 66 11.42 -18.32 11.23
N GLN A 67 11.97 -17.11 11.17
CA GLN A 67 11.21 -15.91 10.82
C GLN A 67 10.56 -16.03 9.44
N VAL A 68 11.31 -16.52 8.43
CA VAL A 68 10.78 -16.78 7.08
C VAL A 68 9.62 -17.77 7.11
N LYS A 69 9.75 -18.89 7.86
CA LYS A 69 8.66 -19.87 8.01
C LYS A 69 7.43 -19.27 8.69
N ILE A 70 7.61 -18.43 9.70
CA ILE A 70 6.51 -17.71 10.37
C ILE A 70 5.79 -16.81 9.35
N VAL A 71 6.53 -16.03 8.57
CA VAL A 71 5.96 -15.16 7.51
C VAL A 71 5.14 -15.97 6.51
N ILE A 72 5.67 -17.08 5.99
CA ILE A 72 4.97 -17.93 5.01
C ILE A 72 3.70 -18.54 5.60
N ALA A 73 3.80 -19.10 6.82
CA ALA A 73 2.66 -19.73 7.49
C ALA A 73 1.54 -18.72 7.75
N THR A 74 1.90 -17.55 8.29
CA THR A 74 0.95 -16.48 8.59
C THR A 74 0.33 -15.87 7.33
N MET A 75 1.09 -15.71 6.24
CA MET A 75 0.55 -15.30 4.94
C MET A 75 -0.43 -16.31 4.36
N THR A 76 -0.13 -17.61 4.48
CA THR A 76 -1.01 -18.68 3.99
C THR A 76 -2.34 -18.66 4.72
N VAL A 77 -2.31 -18.54 6.06
CA VAL A 77 -3.51 -18.41 6.88
C VAL A 77 -4.29 -17.14 6.53
N HIS A 78 -3.62 -16.00 6.38
CA HIS A 78 -4.25 -14.74 5.98
C HIS A 78 -4.98 -14.84 4.63
N ASN A 79 -4.31 -15.42 3.63
CA ASN A 79 -4.88 -15.63 2.30
C ASN A 79 -6.07 -16.61 2.32
N TYR A 80 -6.01 -17.64 3.15
CA TYR A 80 -7.11 -18.58 3.33
C TYR A 80 -8.33 -17.89 3.93
N ILE A 81 -8.15 -17.15 5.02
CA ILE A 81 -9.24 -16.39 5.67
C ILE A 81 -9.84 -15.38 4.69
N LYS A 82 -9.01 -14.59 3.98
CA LYS A 82 -9.46 -13.61 2.99
C LYS A 82 -10.34 -14.21 1.88
N ARG A 83 -10.08 -15.45 1.48
CA ARG A 83 -10.84 -16.13 0.42
C ARG A 83 -12.15 -16.76 0.90
N HIS A 84 -12.23 -17.14 2.18
CA HIS A 84 -13.33 -17.98 2.67
C HIS A 84 -14.19 -17.32 3.75
N ALA A 85 -13.71 -16.26 4.41
CA ALA A 85 -14.50 -15.52 5.39
C ALA A 85 -15.40 -14.51 4.66
N GLN A 86 -16.72 -14.76 4.68
CA GLN A 86 -17.69 -13.94 3.95
C GLN A 86 -17.87 -12.52 4.51
N ARG A 87 -17.52 -12.27 5.79
CA ARG A 87 -17.54 -10.97 6.47
C ARG A 87 -16.57 -10.98 7.65
N ASP A 88 -15.29 -10.73 7.41
CA ASP A 88 -14.31 -10.61 8.49
C ASP A 88 -14.12 -9.13 8.84
N HIS A 89 -14.52 -8.77 10.07
CA HIS A 89 -14.47 -7.41 10.60
C HIS A 89 -13.07 -6.79 10.54
N HIS A 90 -12.01 -7.60 10.66
CA HIS A 90 -10.63 -7.11 10.57
C HIS A 90 -10.24 -6.67 9.15
N PHE A 91 -10.88 -7.22 8.12
CA PHE A 91 -10.68 -6.79 6.74
C PHE A 91 -11.54 -5.56 6.40
N GLU A 92 -12.68 -5.37 7.08
CA GLU A 92 -13.50 -4.16 6.94
C GLU A 92 -12.89 -2.96 7.67
N GLU A 93 -12.44 -3.12 8.92
CA GLU A 93 -11.67 -2.09 9.65
C GLU A 93 -10.36 -1.73 8.95
N GLY A 94 -9.72 -2.72 8.33
CA GLY A 94 -8.48 -2.53 7.58
C GLY A 94 -8.62 -1.50 6.46
N LYS A 95 -9.75 -1.50 5.74
CA LYS A 95 -9.99 -0.48 4.71
C LYS A 95 -10.08 0.93 5.30
N ASN A 96 -10.86 1.08 6.36
CA ASN A 96 -11.11 2.39 6.98
C ASN A 96 -9.86 2.98 7.66
N TYR A 97 -9.04 2.15 8.31
CA TYR A 97 -7.82 2.60 8.98
C TYR A 97 -6.77 3.15 8.01
N TRP A 98 -6.64 2.54 6.83
CA TRP A 98 -5.76 3.08 5.79
C TRP A 98 -6.36 4.32 5.15
N ASP A 99 -7.67 4.44 5.01
CA ASP A 99 -8.29 5.68 4.54
C ASP A 99 -7.93 6.85 5.50
N GLU A 100 -7.88 6.63 6.81
CA GLU A 100 -7.45 7.61 7.83
C GLU A 100 -5.91 7.83 7.89
N GLU A 101 -5.08 6.78 7.90
CA GLU A 101 -3.61 6.92 7.97
C GLU A 101 -3.01 7.44 6.65
N THR A 102 -3.65 7.17 5.51
CA THR A 102 -3.23 7.78 4.23
C THR A 102 -3.54 9.27 4.21
N GLU A 103 -4.66 9.71 4.81
CA GLU A 103 -4.96 11.14 5.00
C GLU A 103 -3.91 11.83 5.91
N GLU A 104 -3.50 11.21 7.02
CA GLU A 104 -2.47 11.77 7.92
C GLU A 104 -1.04 11.78 7.31
N VAL A 105 -0.67 10.75 6.53
CA VAL A 105 0.65 10.68 5.86
C VAL A 105 0.73 11.60 4.63
N MET A 106 -0.41 11.98 4.04
CA MET A 106 -0.48 12.96 2.96
C MET A 106 -0.28 14.40 3.48
N ASP A 107 -0.81 14.73 4.66
CA ASP A 107 -0.62 16.05 5.31
C ASP A 107 0.86 16.29 5.68
N THR A 108 1.60 15.23 6.01
CA THR A 108 3.03 15.33 6.38
C THR A 108 4.02 15.26 5.20
N LYS A 109 3.57 14.89 3.98
CA LYS A 109 4.45 14.85 2.79
C LYS A 109 4.33 16.05 1.88
N GLU A 110 3.28 16.87 2.02
CA GLU A 110 3.13 18.16 1.33
C GLU A 110 4.32 19.11 1.57
N GLU A 111 4.98 19.05 2.74
CA GLU A 111 6.15 19.89 3.05
C GLU A 111 7.48 19.44 2.39
N SER A 112 7.56 18.26 1.76
CA SER A 112 8.85 17.72 1.30
C SER A 112 9.15 17.86 -0.20
N TYR A 113 8.18 18.25 -1.02
CA TYR A 113 8.39 18.50 -2.45
C TYR A 113 8.35 19.98 -2.86
N GLU A 114 8.16 20.89 -1.91
CA GLU A 114 8.34 22.34 -2.12
C GLU A 114 9.79 22.81 -1.96
N THR A 115 10.78 22.06 -2.43
CA THR A 115 12.10 22.65 -2.70
C THR A 115 12.73 21.96 -3.90
N ASN A 116 12.34 22.38 -5.10
CA ASN A 116 13.21 22.50 -6.28
C ASN A 116 12.39 23.13 -7.42
N GLY A 117 12.01 24.40 -7.25
CA GLY A 117 11.61 25.24 -8.38
C GLY A 117 12.81 25.45 -9.31
N PRO A 118 12.60 25.62 -10.63
CA PRO A 118 13.70 25.79 -11.56
C PRO A 118 14.41 27.11 -11.25
N ILE A 119 15.72 27.03 -11.04
CA ILE A 119 16.62 28.18 -11.07
C ILE A 119 16.65 28.65 -12.53
N ALA A 120 16.10 29.84 -12.77
CA ALA A 120 16.32 30.60 -13.99
C ALA A 120 17.72 31.23 -13.97
#